data_AF-A0A7S2JBD0-F1
#
_entry.id   AF-A0A7S2JBD0-F1
#
_cell.length_a   1.000
_cell.length_b   1.000
_cell.length_c   1.000
_cell.angle_alpha   90.00
_cell.angle_beta   90.00
_cell.angle_gamma   90.00
#
_symmetry.space_group_name_H-M   'P 1'
#
loop_
_entity.id
_entity.type
_entity.pdbx_description
1 polymer ?
#
loop_
_entity_poly.entity_id
_entity_poly.type
_entity_poly.pdbx_seq_one_letter_code
_entity_poly.pdbx_strand_id
1 'polypeptide(L)'
;MVIMLTCSAFYHLWCWDWSKANRLLSLDHIGISSMIMGAYTPIMQYCGFYRVLALVWILGIGGCAQELYRSFGCGQGGASGWSTLDVLHVVRYFVMTWACTPVFPEITAAAPQAYVCFGTAGLLLYTTGVLVFLRSSMEFHLPIWHGFVLAGAMCFYAAKVHLVGGMPAA
;
A
#
# COMPACT_ATOMS: atom_id res chain seq x y z
N MET A 1 0.20 0.19 8.52
CA MET A 1 -0.89 -0.74 8.90
C MET A 1 -1.93 0.02 9.70
N VAL A 2 -1.67 0.37 10.95
CA VAL A 2 -2.62 1.11 11.81
C VAL A 2 -3.07 2.42 11.17
N ILE A 3 -2.15 3.30 10.78
CA ILE A 3 -2.50 4.59 10.15
C ILE A 3 -3.39 4.40 8.92
N MET A 4 -3.02 3.49 8.02
CA MET A 4 -3.81 3.17 6.82
C MET A 4 -5.23 2.71 7.16
N LEU A 5 -5.37 1.70 8.03
CA LEU A 5 -6.69 1.15 8.38
C LEU A 5 -7.55 2.18 9.10
N THR A 6 -6.95 2.98 9.98
CA THR A 6 -7.64 4.05 10.69
C THR A 6 -8.11 5.15 9.74
N CYS A 7 -7.25 5.61 8.83
CA CYS A 7 -7.63 6.62 7.82
C CYS A 7 -8.75 6.13 6.89
N SER A 8 -8.66 4.88 6.40
CA SER A 8 -9.70 4.24 5.60
C SER A 8 -11.04 4.17 6.34
N ALA A 9 -11.03 3.73 7.60
CA ALA A 9 -12.23 3.64 8.42
C ALA A 9 -12.86 5.03 8.66
N PHE A 10 -12.05 6.03 9.00
CA PHE A 10 -12.55 7.39 9.21
C PHE A 10 -13.11 8.01 7.93
N TYR A 11 -12.47 7.77 6.78
CA TYR A 11 -12.99 8.22 5.49
C TYR A 11 -14.39 7.64 5.23
N HIS A 12 -14.55 6.33 5.35
CA HIS A 12 -15.84 5.69 5.08
C HIS A 12 -16.93 6.03 6.10
N LEU A 13 -16.58 6.37 7.35
CA LEU A 13 -17.53 6.84 8.36
C LEU A 13 -18.00 8.28 8.12
N TRP A 14 -17.14 9.13 7.56
CA TRP A 14 -17.39 10.57 7.44
C TRP A 14 -17.49 11.07 6.00
N CYS A 15 -17.59 10.18 5.01
CA CYS A 15 -17.65 10.52 3.59
C CYS A 15 -18.89 11.35 3.21
N TRP A 16 -19.92 11.38 4.04
CA TRP A 16 -21.12 12.19 3.85
C TRP A 16 -20.88 13.71 4.06
N ASP A 17 -19.82 14.09 4.75
CA ASP A 17 -19.42 15.49 4.96
C ASP A 17 -18.42 15.92 3.87
N TRP A 18 -18.93 16.50 2.78
CA TRP A 18 -18.14 16.94 1.62
C TRP A 18 -16.95 17.84 1.97
N SER A 19 -17.04 18.61 3.07
CA SER A 19 -15.97 19.49 3.52
C SER A 19 -14.74 18.74 4.04
N LYS A 20 -14.95 17.52 4.57
CA LYS A 20 -13.91 16.67 5.17
C LYS A 20 -13.55 15.48 4.27
N ALA A 21 -14.47 15.05 3.41
CA ALA A 21 -14.31 13.87 2.56
C ALA A 21 -13.02 13.90 1.73
N ASN A 22 -12.71 15.03 1.07
CA ASN A 22 -11.49 15.17 0.27
C ASN A 22 -10.21 15.05 1.12
N ARG A 23 -10.20 15.63 2.32
CA ARG A 23 -9.04 15.56 3.22
C ARG A 23 -8.86 14.15 3.79
N LEU A 24 -9.96 13.48 4.13
CA LEU A 24 -9.93 12.11 4.66
C LEU A 24 -9.50 11.10 3.58
N LEU A 25 -9.94 11.29 2.34
CA LEU A 25 -9.47 10.50 1.19
C LEU A 25 -7.96 10.67 0.99
N SER A 26 -7.48 11.92 1.09
CA SER A 26 -6.06 12.22 1.02
C SER A 26 -5.25 11.57 2.14
N LEU A 27 -5.77 11.55 3.35
CA LEU A 27 -5.14 10.84 4.46
C LEU A 27 -5.10 9.32 4.24
N ASP A 28 -6.13 8.74 3.62
CA ASP A 28 -6.15 7.32 3.28
C ASP A 28 -5.05 6.96 2.25
N HIS A 29 -4.92 7.74 1.19
CA HIS A 29 -3.84 7.59 0.19
C HIS A 29 -2.43 7.74 0.79
N ILE A 30 -2.24 8.68 1.74
CA ILE A 30 -1.02 8.82 2.52
C ILE A 30 -0.78 7.57 3.39
N GLY A 31 -1.85 7.05 4.00
CA GLY A 31 -1.83 5.83 4.80
C GLY A 31 -1.34 4.62 4.01
N ILE A 32 -1.83 4.41 2.79
CA ILE A 32 -1.39 3.33 1.89
C ILE A 32 0.09 3.52 1.51
N SER A 33 0.49 4.73 1.12
CA SER A 33 1.90 5.02 0.78
C SER A 33 2.84 4.72 1.95
N SER A 34 2.42 5.10 3.17
CA SER A 34 3.14 4.85 4.41
C SER A 34 3.21 3.37 4.75
N MET A 35 2.15 2.61 4.49
CA MET A 35 2.12 1.16 4.64
C MET A 35 3.15 0.48 3.75
N ILE A 36 3.23 0.86 2.47
CA ILE A 36 4.19 0.27 1.52
C ILE A 36 5.62 0.58 1.93
N MET A 37 5.94 1.84 2.24
CA MET A 37 7.28 2.22 2.74
C MET A 37 7.66 1.39 3.98
N GLY A 38 6.76 1.29 4.97
CA GLY A 38 6.99 0.52 6.18
C GLY A 38 7.08 -0.99 5.96
N ALA A 39 6.50 -1.54 4.90
CA ALA A 39 6.63 -2.96 4.56
C ALA A 39 8.02 -3.28 4.00
N TYR A 40 8.61 -2.37 3.22
CA TYR A 40 9.93 -2.56 2.62
C TYR A 40 11.08 -2.34 3.60
N THR A 41 10.96 -1.43 4.56
CA THR A 41 12.04 -1.07 5.50
C THR A 41 12.73 -2.26 6.18
N PRO A 42 12.03 -3.15 6.92
CA PRO A 42 12.72 -4.18 7.69
C PRO A 42 13.45 -5.20 6.80
N ILE A 43 12.86 -5.61 5.68
CA ILE A 43 13.46 -6.61 4.80
C ILE A 43 14.61 -6.05 3.97
N MET A 44 14.49 -4.82 3.46
CA MET A 44 15.54 -4.21 2.67
C MET A 44 16.75 -3.85 3.54
N GLN A 45 16.53 -3.45 4.79
CA GLN A 45 17.61 -3.31 5.77
C GLN A 45 18.27 -4.64 6.08
N TYR A 46 17.48 -5.71 6.30
CA TYR A 46 17.99 -7.05 6.59
C TYR A 46 18.87 -7.60 5.46
N CYS A 47 18.44 -7.44 4.20
CA CYS A 47 19.18 -7.91 3.03
C CYS A 47 20.26 -6.92 2.54
N GLY A 48 20.35 -5.71 3.09
CA GLY A 48 21.30 -4.67 2.67
C GLY A 48 20.97 -3.96 1.34
N PHE A 49 19.74 -4.07 0.84
CA PHE A 49 19.31 -3.45 -0.43
C PHE A 49 18.81 -2.02 -0.26
N TYR A 50 19.69 -1.13 0.20
CA TYR A 50 19.35 0.28 0.45
C TYR A 50 18.91 1.07 -0.80
N ARG A 51 19.32 0.64 -2.00
CA ARG A 51 18.91 1.30 -3.26
C ARG A 51 17.41 1.13 -3.53
N VAL A 52 16.89 -0.08 -3.32
CA VAL A 52 15.45 -0.37 -3.46
C VAL A 52 14.68 0.34 -2.36
N LEU A 53 15.20 0.33 -1.13
CA LEU A 53 14.60 1.07 -0.01
C LEU A 53 14.48 2.57 -0.31
N ALA A 54 15.57 3.19 -0.78
CA ALA A 54 15.60 4.61 -1.13
C ALA A 54 14.59 4.92 -2.25
N LEU A 55 14.51 4.10 -3.29
CA LEU A 55 13.55 4.27 -4.37
C LEU A 55 12.10 4.25 -3.85
N VAL A 56 11.75 3.27 -3.02
CA VAL A 56 10.40 3.16 -2.44
C VAL A 56 10.09 4.36 -1.54
N TRP A 57 11.03 4.79 -0.71
CA TRP A 57 10.84 5.95 0.16
C TRP A 57 10.72 7.27 -0.60
N ILE A 58 11.53 7.50 -1.63
CA ILE A 58 11.43 8.70 -2.48
C ILE A 58 10.06 8.76 -3.16
N LEU A 59 9.60 7.64 -3.73
CA LEU A 59 8.28 7.56 -4.35
C LEU A 59 7.14 7.74 -3.33
N GLY A 60 7.29 7.17 -2.14
CA GLY A 60 6.31 7.28 -1.06
C GLY A 60 6.19 8.70 -0.50
N ILE A 61 7.31 9.37 -0.22
CA ILE A 61 7.33 10.78 0.21
C ILE A 61 6.76 11.67 -0.90
N GLY A 62 7.14 11.43 -2.15
CA GLY A 62 6.57 12.14 -3.30
C GLY A 62 5.05 11.98 -3.39
N GLY A 63 4.53 10.78 -3.09
CA GLY A 63 3.09 10.52 -3.00
C GLY A 63 2.40 11.25 -1.86
N CYS A 64 3.02 11.28 -0.69
CA CYS A 64 2.48 12.06 0.43
C CYS A 64 2.42 13.55 0.10
N ALA A 65 3.46 14.10 -0.53
CA ALA A 65 3.51 15.50 -0.94
C ALA A 65 2.45 15.83 -2.00
N GLN A 66 2.29 14.96 -3.01
CA GLN A 66 1.27 15.11 -4.04
C GLN A 66 -0.15 15.11 -3.47
N GLU A 67 -0.42 14.22 -2.52
CA GLU A 67 -1.74 14.11 -1.92
C GLU A 67 -2.04 15.26 -0.95
N LEU A 68 -1.02 15.73 -0.23
CA LEU A 68 -1.13 16.94 0.57
C LEU A 68 -1.45 18.16 -0.30
N TYR A 69 -0.79 18.30 -1.46
CA TYR A 69 -1.07 19.36 -2.42
C TYR A 69 -2.53 19.33 -2.92
N ARG A 70 -3.06 18.14 -3.22
CA ARG A 70 -4.48 17.93 -3.61
C ARG A 70 -5.44 18.32 -2.50
N SER A 71 -5.11 18.01 -1.25
CA SER A 71 -5.95 18.32 -0.08
C SER A 71 -6.14 19.83 0.17
N PHE A 72 -5.21 20.67 -0.33
CA PHE A 72 -5.28 22.12 -0.27
C PHE A 72 -6.09 22.76 -1.42
N GLY A 73 -6.74 21.95 -2.27
CA GLY A 73 -7.59 22.45 -3.37
C GLY A 73 -6.82 22.87 -4.63
N CYS A 74 -5.49 22.81 -4.60
CA CYS A 74 -4.66 23.02 -5.77
C CYS A 74 -4.58 21.70 -6.57
N GLY A 75 -5.19 21.65 -7.75
CA GLY A 75 -5.07 20.49 -8.65
C GLY A 75 -6.36 19.71 -8.94
N GLN A 76 -7.51 20.12 -8.41
CA GLN A 76 -8.83 19.68 -8.91
C GLN A 76 -9.16 20.44 -10.20
N GLY A 77 -8.43 20.14 -11.27
CA GLY A 77 -8.80 20.58 -12.61
C GLY A 77 -10.02 19.80 -13.07
N GLY A 78 -11.16 20.46 -13.25
CA GLY A 78 -12.44 19.88 -13.69
C GLY A 78 -12.47 19.39 -15.14
N ALA A 79 -11.48 18.60 -15.56
CA ALA A 79 -11.48 17.94 -16.87
C ALA A 79 -12.00 16.51 -16.70
N SER A 80 -12.94 16.08 -17.56
CA SER A 80 -13.61 14.78 -17.52
C SER A 80 -12.71 13.58 -17.90
N GLY A 81 -11.41 13.66 -17.62
CA GLY A 81 -10.39 12.68 -18.00
C GLY A 81 -9.35 12.48 -16.92
N TRP A 82 -8.49 11.46 -17.08
CA TRP A 82 -7.40 11.16 -16.16
C TRP A 82 -6.40 12.31 -16.14
N SER A 83 -6.23 12.96 -14.99
CA SER A 83 -5.21 14.00 -14.86
C SER A 83 -3.81 13.36 -14.86
N THR A 84 -2.78 14.11 -15.25
CA THR A 84 -1.37 13.67 -15.12
C THR A 84 -1.06 13.21 -13.71
N LEU A 85 -1.67 13.85 -12.71
CA LEU A 85 -1.53 13.47 -11.31
C LEU A 85 -2.13 12.08 -11.05
N ASP A 86 -3.28 11.72 -11.62
CA ASP A 86 -3.91 10.40 -11.44
C ASP A 86 -3.07 9.28 -12.06
N VAL A 87 -2.53 9.52 -13.24
CA VAL A 87 -1.60 8.57 -13.89
C VAL A 87 -0.35 8.40 -13.03
N LEU A 88 0.24 9.49 -12.53
CA LEU A 88 1.38 9.43 -11.61
C LEU A 88 1.04 8.67 -10.32
N HIS A 89 -0.16 8.81 -9.77
CA HIS A 89 -0.61 8.04 -8.60
C HIS A 89 -0.58 6.54 -8.87
N VAL A 90 -1.18 6.09 -9.97
CA VAL A 90 -1.26 4.66 -10.30
C VAL A 90 0.12 4.08 -10.60
N VAL A 91 0.90 4.78 -11.43
CA VAL A 91 2.27 4.35 -11.78
C VAL A 91 3.14 4.24 -10.54
N ARG A 92 3.10 5.24 -9.64
CA ARG A 92 3.80 5.20 -8.34
C ARG A 92 3.44 3.93 -7.56
N TYR A 93 2.15 3.66 -7.35
CA TYR A 93 1.74 2.54 -6.52
C TYR A 93 2.17 1.21 -7.11
N PHE A 94 2.07 1.07 -8.43
CA PHE A 94 2.51 -0.12 -9.12
C PHE A 94 4.02 -0.33 -8.96
N VAL A 95 4.83 0.70 -9.22
CA VAL A 95 6.30 0.65 -9.07
C VAL A 95 6.69 0.35 -7.62
N MET A 96 6.10 1.03 -6.64
CA MET A 96 6.40 0.80 -5.22
C MET A 96 6.05 -0.62 -4.78
N THR A 97 4.95 -1.18 -5.28
CA THR A 97 4.50 -2.52 -4.91
C THR A 97 5.42 -3.60 -5.46
N TRP A 98 5.89 -3.44 -6.70
CA TRP A 98 6.71 -4.43 -7.40
C TRP A 98 8.22 -4.16 -7.35
N ALA A 99 8.66 -3.13 -6.63
CA ALA A 99 10.07 -2.75 -6.50
C ALA A 99 10.97 -3.87 -5.93
N CYS A 100 10.41 -4.83 -5.20
CA CYS A 100 11.16 -5.98 -4.67
C CYS A 100 11.47 -7.06 -5.70
N THR A 101 10.80 -7.07 -6.86
CA THR A 101 10.94 -8.13 -7.88
C THR A 101 12.39 -8.39 -8.30
N PRO A 102 13.22 -7.36 -8.57
CA PRO A 102 14.60 -7.58 -9.01
C PRO A 102 15.50 -8.18 -7.93
N VAL A 103 15.14 -8.03 -6.65
CA VAL A 103 15.90 -8.52 -5.48
C VAL A 103 15.20 -9.69 -4.79
N PHE A 104 14.16 -10.24 -5.42
CA PHE A 104 13.35 -11.31 -4.84
C PHE A 104 14.15 -12.60 -4.61
N PRO A 105 15.01 -13.06 -5.55
CA PRO A 105 15.85 -14.24 -5.31
C PRO A 105 16.71 -14.11 -4.05
N GLU A 106 17.32 -12.95 -3.83
CA GLU A 106 18.18 -12.67 -2.69
C GLU A 106 17.39 -12.58 -1.39
N ILE A 107 16.17 -12.03 -1.44
CA ILE A 107 15.23 -12.07 -0.32
C ILE A 107 14.92 -13.52 0.06
N THR A 108 14.64 -14.39 -0.92
CA THR A 108 14.32 -15.80 -0.64
C THR A 108 15.50 -16.60 -0.11
N ALA A 109 16.72 -16.22 -0.46
CA ALA A 109 17.94 -16.87 0.02
C ALA A 109 18.32 -16.42 1.45
N ALA A 110 18.02 -15.18 1.82
CA ALA A 110 18.42 -14.62 3.11
C ALA A 110 17.33 -14.72 4.19
N ALA A 111 16.05 -14.53 3.82
CA ALA A 111 14.97 -14.44 4.79
C ALA A 111 14.41 -15.82 5.17
N PRO A 112 13.82 -15.96 6.38
CA PRO A 112 13.12 -17.18 6.77
C PRO A 112 12.02 -17.56 5.77
N GLN A 113 11.85 -18.85 5.49
CA GLN A 113 10.83 -19.34 4.57
C GLN A 113 9.41 -18.85 4.92
N ALA A 114 9.10 -18.75 6.22
CA ALA A 114 7.84 -18.19 6.72
C ALA A 114 7.62 -16.75 6.24
N TYR A 115 8.65 -15.90 6.33
CA TYR A 115 8.59 -14.51 5.87
C TYR A 115 8.25 -14.45 4.38
N VAL A 116 8.94 -15.25 3.57
CA VAL A 116 8.72 -15.31 2.12
C VAL A 116 7.29 -15.76 1.82
N CYS A 117 6.84 -16.84 2.47
CA CYS A 117 5.50 -17.40 2.23
C CYS A 117 4.39 -16.39 2.58
N PHE A 118 4.42 -15.81 3.79
CA PHE A 118 3.44 -14.82 4.21
C PHE A 118 3.54 -13.51 3.40
N GLY A 119 4.76 -13.08 3.05
CA GLY A 119 4.98 -11.90 2.22
C GLY A 119 4.41 -12.06 0.81
N THR A 120 4.68 -13.19 0.16
CA THR A 120 4.11 -13.51 -1.15
C THR A 120 2.59 -13.68 -1.08
N ALA A 121 2.06 -14.36 -0.07
CA ALA A 121 0.61 -14.47 0.14
C ALA A 121 -0.05 -13.09 0.31
N GLY A 122 0.56 -12.19 1.08
CA GLY A 122 0.12 -10.81 1.22
C GLY A 122 0.08 -10.06 -0.12
N LEU A 123 1.14 -10.16 -0.92
CA LEU A 123 1.23 -9.53 -2.24
C LEU A 123 0.15 -10.06 -3.21
N LEU A 124 -0.10 -11.37 -3.18
CA LEU A 124 -1.16 -12.00 -3.98
C LEU A 124 -2.55 -11.52 -3.55
N LEU A 125 -2.84 -11.50 -2.25
CA LEU A 125 -4.12 -11.01 -1.73
C LEU A 125 -4.40 -9.56 -2.15
N TYR A 126 -3.39 -8.68 -2.08
CA TYR A 126 -3.53 -7.31 -2.57
C TYR A 126 -3.80 -7.26 -4.07
N THR A 127 -3.04 -8.01 -4.87
CA THR A 127 -3.19 -8.04 -6.33
C THR A 127 -4.58 -8.56 -6.74
N THR A 128 -5.04 -9.66 -6.14
CA THR A 128 -6.38 -10.21 -6.37
C THR A 128 -7.47 -9.25 -5.90
N GLY A 129 -7.27 -8.61 -4.75
CA GLY A 129 -8.18 -7.58 -4.27
C GLY A 129 -8.38 -6.46 -5.29
N VAL A 130 -7.33 -6.01 -5.98
CA VAL A 130 -7.43 -4.91 -6.96
C VAL A 130 -8.37 -5.30 -8.10
N LEU A 131 -8.37 -6.57 -8.52
CA LEU A 131 -9.30 -7.07 -9.53
C LEU A 131 -10.75 -6.97 -9.06
N VAL A 132 -11.02 -7.23 -7.77
CA VAL A 132 -12.35 -7.06 -7.18
C VAL A 132 -12.72 -5.59 -7.10
N PHE A 133 -11.80 -4.73 -6.65
CA PHE A 133 -12.00 -3.28 -6.58
C PHE A 133 -12.36 -2.67 -7.94
N LEU A 134 -11.70 -3.11 -9.02
CA LEU A 134 -11.97 -2.64 -10.38
C LEU A 134 -13.30 -3.15 -10.95
N ARG A 135 -13.89 -4.19 -10.38
CA ARG A 135 -15.13 -4.80 -10.87
C ARG A 135 -16.35 -4.06 -10.34
N SER A 136 -16.60 -2.88 -10.89
CA SER A 136 -17.76 -2.03 -10.55
C SER A 136 -19.13 -2.66 -10.82
N SER A 137 -19.18 -3.74 -11.62
CA SER A 137 -20.41 -4.51 -11.88
C SER A 137 -20.85 -5.42 -10.73
N MET A 138 -20.03 -5.58 -9.69
CA MET A 138 -20.33 -6.41 -8.53
C MET A 138 -20.87 -5.57 -7.37
N GLU A 139 -22.03 -5.94 -6.85
CA GLU A 139 -22.56 -5.38 -5.60
C GLU A 139 -21.61 -5.74 -4.45
N PHE A 140 -21.29 -4.77 -3.59
CA PHE A 140 -20.34 -4.91 -2.47
C PHE A 140 -18.85 -5.13 -2.84
N HIS A 141 -18.42 -4.76 -4.05
CA HIS A 141 -16.99 -4.81 -4.42
C HIS A 141 -16.06 -4.07 -3.44
N LEU A 142 -16.49 -2.91 -2.90
CA LEU A 142 -15.72 -2.11 -1.94
C LEU A 142 -15.50 -2.82 -0.57
N PRO A 143 -16.53 -3.35 0.12
CA PRO A 143 -16.33 -4.17 1.32
C PRO A 143 -15.45 -5.39 1.08
N ILE A 144 -15.66 -6.10 -0.03
CA ILE A 144 -14.86 -7.30 -0.36
C ILE A 144 -13.40 -6.91 -0.56
N TRP A 145 -13.14 -5.82 -1.29
CA TRP A 145 -11.80 -5.23 -1.45
C TRP A 145 -11.14 -4.95 -0.10
N HIS A 146 -11.83 -4.31 0.84
CA HIS A 146 -11.29 -4.06 2.18
C HIS A 146 -10.99 -5.36 2.94
N GLY A 147 -11.78 -6.41 2.74
CA GLY A 147 -11.48 -7.75 3.25
C GLY A 147 -10.13 -8.30 2.74
N PHE A 148 -9.86 -8.19 1.44
CA PHE A 148 -8.56 -8.56 0.86
C PHE A 148 -7.40 -7.73 1.41
N VAL A 149 -7.59 -6.41 1.52
CA VAL A 149 -6.60 -5.48 2.11
C VAL A 149 -6.28 -5.86 3.56
N LEU A 150 -7.31 -6.19 4.35
CA LEU A 150 -7.15 -6.58 5.75
C LEU A 150 -6.42 -7.93 5.87
N ALA A 151 -6.81 -8.94 5.08
CA ALA A 151 -6.13 -10.23 5.06
C ALA A 151 -4.67 -10.09 4.62
N GLY A 152 -4.39 -9.32 3.57
CA GLY A 152 -3.03 -9.03 3.12
C GLY A 152 -2.19 -8.29 4.17
N ALA A 153 -2.80 -7.34 4.89
CA ALA A 153 -2.19 -6.65 6.02
C ALA A 153 -1.80 -7.61 7.16
N MET A 154 -2.67 -8.58 7.49
CA MET A 154 -2.38 -9.63 8.47
C MET A 154 -1.21 -10.51 8.02
N CYS A 155 -1.18 -10.92 6.74
CA CYS A 155 -0.06 -11.69 6.18
C CYS A 155 1.26 -10.92 6.28
N PHE A 156 1.29 -9.63 5.90
CA PHE A 156 2.51 -8.84 6.03
C PHE A 156 2.93 -8.66 7.49
N TYR A 157 1.99 -8.50 8.42
CA TYR A 157 2.30 -8.45 9.84
C TYR A 157 2.93 -9.75 10.32
N ALA A 158 2.33 -10.90 10.01
CA ALA A 158 2.87 -12.22 10.32
C ALA A 158 4.28 -12.42 9.74
N ALA A 159 4.49 -12.04 8.47
CA ALA A 159 5.80 -12.09 7.84
C ALA A 159 6.84 -11.33 8.69
N LYS A 160 6.56 -10.07 9.06
CA LYS A 160 7.46 -9.24 9.87
C LYS A 160 7.73 -9.84 11.26
N VAL A 161 6.73 -10.46 11.88
CA VAL A 161 6.91 -11.18 13.15
C VAL A 161 7.89 -12.35 12.99
N HIS A 162 7.81 -13.11 11.90
CA HIS A 162 8.77 -14.20 11.63
C HIS A 162 10.16 -13.69 11.26
N LEU A 163 10.27 -12.55 10.57
CA LEU A 163 11.56 -11.94 10.22
C LEU A 163 12.33 -11.45 11.46
N VAL A 164 11.64 -10.81 12.41
CA VAL A 164 12.27 -10.21 13.60
C VAL A 164 12.34 -11.19 14.77
N GLY A 165 11.28 -11.99 14.97
CA GLY A 165 11.14 -12.86 16.13
C GLY A 165 11.82 -14.22 16.00
N GLY A 166 12.32 -14.59 14.82
CA GLY A 166 12.96 -15.89 14.58
C GLY A 166 12.07 -17.11 14.84
N MET A 167 10.75 -16.91 14.96
CA MET A 167 9.81 -18.00 15.22
C MET A 167 9.77 -18.94 14.00
N PRO A 168 10.05 -20.25 14.17
CA PRO A 168 9.89 -21.21 13.09
C PRO A 168 8.42 -21.26 12.64
N ALA A 169 8.20 -21.46 11.34
CA ALA A 169 6.88 -21.83 10.86
C ALA A 169 6.56 -23.22 11.45
N ALA A 170 5.45 -23.32 12.19
CA ALA A 170 4.97 -24.60 12.71
C ALA A 170 4.56 -25.54 11.58
#